data_AF-A0AAV5Y455-F1
#
_entry.id   AF-A0AAV5Y455-F1
#
_cell.length_a   1.000
_cell.length_b   1.000
_cell.length_c   1.000
_cell.angle_alpha   90.00
_cell.angle_beta   90.00
_cell.angle_gamma   90.00
#
_symmetry.space_group_name_H-M   'P 1'
#
loop_
_entity.id
_entity.type
_entity.pdbx_description
1 polymer ?
#
loop_
_entity_poly.entity_id
_entity_poly.type
_entity_poly.pdbx_seq_one_letter_code
_entity_poly.pdbx_strand_id
1 'polypeptide(L)'
;MGSKVLKREWTTVEGWRDTKAGMWAWLIQRAAALALLLVVALHLVNPFRRGVQAALLALVLIHALLGVRSLLLDVGLPLRWHRALFALALIGAGAIFVLVWAGRWY
;
A
#
# COMPACT_ATOMS: atom_id res chain seq x y z
N MET A 1 -22.01 -6.05 -33.44
CA MET A 1 -21.30 -4.84 -32.94
C MET A 1 -20.18 -5.29 -32.02
N GLY A 2 -18.93 -5.14 -32.45
CA GLY A 2 -17.77 -5.55 -31.63
C GLY A 2 -17.65 -4.66 -30.39
N SER A 3 -17.52 -5.28 -29.21
CA SER A 3 -17.23 -4.56 -27.97
C SER A 3 -15.92 -3.79 -28.14
N LYS A 4 -15.99 -2.45 -28.17
CA LYS A 4 -14.78 -1.61 -28.12
C LYS A 4 -14.11 -1.86 -26.77
N VAL A 5 -13.02 -2.61 -26.76
CA VAL A 5 -12.13 -2.72 -25.61
C VAL A 5 -11.49 -1.34 -25.44
N LEU A 6 -11.99 -0.55 -24.50
CA LEU A 6 -11.36 0.71 -24.10
C LEU A 6 -10.02 0.37 -23.46
N LYS A 7 -8.93 0.51 -24.23
CA LYS A 7 -7.58 0.46 -23.67
C LYS A 7 -7.42 1.69 -22.80
N ARG A 8 -7.22 1.49 -21.50
CA ARG A 8 -6.84 2.58 -20.59
C ARG A 8 -5.46 3.06 -21.00
N GLU A 9 -5.38 4.29 -21.50
CA GLU A 9 -4.10 4.96 -21.73
C GLU A 9 -3.52 5.42 -20.39
N TRP A 10 -2.25 5.13 -20.16
CA TRP A 10 -1.59 5.40 -18.87
C TRP A 10 -0.96 6.80 -18.81
N THR A 11 -0.96 7.52 -19.93
CA THR A 11 -0.31 8.82 -20.12
C THR A 11 -1.27 10.01 -20.00
N THR A 12 -2.58 9.79 -19.94
CA THR A 12 -3.60 10.85 -19.94
C THR A 12 -4.33 10.94 -18.59
N VAL A 13 -4.69 12.15 -18.16
CA VAL A 13 -5.41 12.39 -16.90
C VAL A 13 -6.76 11.66 -16.89
N GLU A 14 -7.41 11.59 -18.06
CA GLU A 14 -8.67 10.89 -18.29
C GLU A 14 -8.55 9.38 -18.02
N GLY A 15 -7.41 8.76 -18.36
CA GLY A 15 -7.15 7.34 -18.09
C GLY A 15 -7.05 7.00 -16.60
N TRP A 16 -6.71 7.99 -15.76
CA TRP A 16 -6.58 7.85 -14.30
C TRP A 16 -7.83 8.27 -13.52
N ARG A 17 -8.77 8.99 -14.15
CA ARG A 17 -9.94 9.61 -13.51
C ARG A 17 -10.85 8.63 -12.75
N ASP A 18 -10.92 7.38 -13.20
CA ASP A 18 -11.73 6.31 -12.59
C ASP A 18 -10.88 5.18 -11.98
N THR A 19 -9.77 5.53 -11.32
CA THR A 19 -8.92 4.51 -10.69
C THR A 19 -9.67 3.81 -9.55
N LYS A 20 -10.11 2.57 -9.80
CA LYS A 20 -10.86 1.76 -8.84
C LYS A 20 -10.03 1.47 -7.59
N ALA A 21 -10.68 1.32 -6.43
CA ALA A 21 -10.02 1.00 -5.15
C ALA A 21 -9.04 -0.18 -5.23
N GLY A 22 -9.35 -1.22 -6.01
CA GLY A 22 -8.43 -2.35 -6.22
C GLY A 22 -7.14 -1.96 -6.94
N MET A 23 -7.21 -1.01 -7.88
CA MET A 23 -6.05 -0.52 -8.60
C MET A 23 -5.21 0.44 -7.77
N TRP A 24 -5.84 1.24 -6.90
CA TRP A 24 -5.12 2.03 -5.89
C TRP A 24 -4.38 1.14 -4.90
N ALA A 25 -5.05 0.12 -4.35
CA ALA A 25 -4.41 -0.86 -3.48
C ALA A 25 -3.20 -1.51 -4.15
N TRP A 26 -3.35 -1.91 -5.42
CA TRP A 26 -2.28 -2.46 -6.23
C TRP A 26 -1.11 -1.47 -6.36
N LEU A 27 -1.37 -0.23 -6.81
CA LEU A 27 -0.34 0.76 -7.10
C LEU A 27 0.44 1.17 -5.85
N ILE A 28 -0.27 1.45 -4.76
CA ILE A 28 0.33 1.81 -3.47
C ILE A 28 1.26 0.68 -2.98
N GLN A 29 0.82 -0.58 -3.10
CA GLN A 29 1.65 -1.72 -2.70
C GLN A 29 2.93 -1.85 -3.55
N ARG A 30 2.87 -1.57 -4.86
CA ARG A 30 4.06 -1.60 -5.75
C ARG A 30 5.00 -0.44 -5.45
N ALA A 31 4.46 0.77 -5.30
CA ALA A 31 5.24 1.94 -4.92
C ALA A 31 5.92 1.73 -3.56
N ALA A 32 5.21 1.15 -2.58
CA ALA A 32 5.77 0.83 -1.28
C ALA A 32 6.91 -0.21 -1.37
N ALA A 33 6.74 -1.26 -2.17
CA ALA A 33 7.80 -2.26 -2.39
C ALA A 33 9.07 -1.65 -2.99
N LEU A 34 8.92 -0.79 -4.01
CA LEU A 34 10.06 -0.10 -4.64
C LEU A 34 10.73 0.88 -3.67
N ALA A 35 9.94 1.67 -2.92
CA ALA A 35 10.45 2.59 -1.92
C ALA A 35 11.18 1.85 -0.79
N LEU A 36 10.71 0.66 -0.40
CA LEU A 36 11.38 -0.16 0.62
C LEU A 36 12.79 -0.55 0.22
N LEU A 37 13.07 -0.85 -1.07
CA LEU A 37 14.43 -1.15 -1.53
C LEU A 37 15.41 -0.03 -1.17
N LEU A 38 15.00 1.23 -1.39
CA LEU A 38 15.81 2.40 -1.05
C LEU A 38 15.88 2.63 0.47
N VAL A 39 14.74 2.60 1.15
CA VAL A 39 14.66 2.94 2.58
C VAL A 39 15.39 1.92 3.45
N VAL A 40 15.38 0.63 3.07
CA VAL A 40 16.17 -0.41 3.74
C VAL A 40 17.66 -0.13 3.60
N ALA A 41 18.14 0.23 2.40
CA ALA A 41 19.54 0.59 2.21
C ALA A 41 19.94 1.80 3.08
N LEU A 42 19.11 2.85 3.11
CA LEU A 42 19.33 4.03 3.95
C LEU A 42 19.33 3.67 5.45
N HIS A 43 18.47 2.75 5.86
CA HIS A 43 18.39 2.27 7.24
C HIS A 43 19.66 1.51 7.66
N LEU A 44 20.20 0.68 6.77
CA LEU A 44 21.44 -0.04 7.01
C LEU A 44 22.66 0.90 7.10
N VAL A 45 22.68 2.00 6.34
CA VAL A 45 23.75 3.01 6.41
C VAL A 45 23.71 3.79 7.74
N ASN A 46 22.54 4.21 8.18
CA ASN A 46 22.39 4.88 9.48
C ASN A 46 21.02 4.60 10.09
N PRO A 47 20.93 3.61 11.00
CA PRO A 47 19.65 3.19 11.56
C PRO A 47 19.06 4.22 12.53
N PHE A 48 19.82 5.21 13.00
CA PHE A 48 19.38 6.20 13.99
C PHE A 48 18.62 7.39 13.38
N ARG A 49 18.60 7.52 12.04
CA ARG A 49 17.85 8.58 11.37
C ARG A 49 16.35 8.36 11.59
N ARG A 50 15.74 9.16 12.47
CA ARG A 50 14.31 9.06 12.82
C ARG A 50 13.38 9.06 11.60
N GLY A 51 13.65 9.92 10.60
CA GLY A 51 12.87 9.95 9.37
C GLY A 51 12.91 8.63 8.59
N VAL A 52 14.08 7.97 8.54
CA VAL A 52 14.26 6.66 7.88
C VAL A 52 13.53 5.56 8.66
N GLN A 53 13.61 5.57 10.00
CA GLN A 53 12.87 4.63 10.85
C GLN A 53 11.35 4.77 10.65
N ALA A 54 10.83 6.00 10.62
CA ALA A 54 9.42 6.28 10.38
C ALA A 54 9.00 5.80 8.98
N ALA A 55 9.77 6.15 7.95
CA ALA A 55 9.50 5.72 6.57
C ALA A 55 9.51 4.20 6.46
N LEU A 56 10.50 3.53 7.07
CA LEU A 56 10.60 2.08 7.08
C LEU A 56 9.36 1.44 7.72
N LEU A 57 8.99 1.89 8.93
CA LEU A 57 7.81 1.37 9.63
C LEU A 57 6.53 1.57 8.81
N ALA A 58 6.29 2.78 8.29
CA ALA A 58 5.11 3.09 7.51
C ALA A 58 5.03 2.24 6.22
N LEU A 59 6.14 2.16 5.47
CA LEU A 59 6.18 1.42 4.21
C LEU A 59 6.03 -0.09 4.42
N VAL A 60 6.66 -0.66 5.46
CA VAL A 60 6.50 -2.07 5.81
C VAL A 60 5.04 -2.38 6.16
N LEU A 61 4.40 -1.57 7.00
CA LEU A 61 3.00 -1.78 7.40
C LEU A 61 2.05 -1.68 6.20
N ILE A 62 2.21 -0.67 5.35
CA ILE A 62 1.40 -0.49 4.15
C ILE A 62 1.59 -1.67 3.20
N HIS A 63 2.84 -2.04 2.90
CA HIS A 63 3.14 -3.15 1.99
C HIS A 63 2.57 -4.47 2.51
N ALA A 64 2.83 -4.80 3.78
CA ALA A 64 2.42 -6.05 4.40
C ALA A 64 0.89 -6.16 4.49
N LEU A 65 0.18 -5.13 4.96
CA LEU A 65 -1.28 -5.21 5.12
C LEU A 65 -2.04 -5.20 3.78
N LEU A 66 -1.54 -4.47 2.77
CA LEU A 66 -2.09 -4.59 1.41
C LEU A 66 -1.77 -5.96 0.79
N GLY A 67 -0.63 -6.56 1.11
CA GLY A 67 -0.28 -7.95 0.77
C GLY A 67 -1.22 -8.97 1.40
N VAL A 68 -1.47 -8.87 2.70
CA VAL A 68 -2.46 -9.71 3.41
C VAL A 68 -3.85 -9.57 2.79
N ARG A 69 -4.27 -8.34 2.47
CA ARG A 69 -5.52 -8.11 1.73
C ARG A 69 -5.56 -8.88 0.39
N SER A 70 -4.46 -8.89 -0.37
CA SER A 70 -4.37 -9.67 -1.61
C SER A 70 -4.56 -11.15 -1.32
N LEU A 71 -3.78 -11.70 -0.38
CA LEU A 71 -3.85 -13.11 0.00
C LEU A 71 -5.26 -13.53 0.42
N LEU A 72 -5.95 -12.72 1.23
CA LEU A 72 -7.33 -13.00 1.65
C LEU A 72 -8.30 -13.09 0.46
N LEU A 73 -8.17 -12.22 -0.53
CA LEU A 73 -8.98 -12.28 -1.75
C LEU A 73 -8.59 -13.48 -2.62
N ASP A 74 -7.30 -13.81 -2.69
CA ASP A 74 -6.77 -14.94 -3.47
C ASP A 74 -7.24 -16.30 -2.91
N VAL A 75 -7.41 -16.42 -1.58
CA VAL A 75 -7.93 -17.65 -0.93
C VAL A 75 -9.47 -17.72 -0.90
N GLY A 76 -10.16 -16.83 -1.62
CA GLY A 76 -11.61 -16.95 -1.88
C GLY A 76 -12.52 -16.08 -1.02
N LEU A 77 -11.99 -15.08 -0.29
CA LEU A 77 -12.85 -14.12 0.41
C LEU A 77 -13.72 -13.34 -0.60
N PRO A 78 -15.04 -13.16 -0.35
CA PRO A 78 -15.93 -12.56 -1.34
C PRO A 78 -15.51 -11.16 -1.79
N LEU A 79 -15.53 -10.92 -3.10
CA LEU A 79 -15.06 -9.67 -3.70
C LEU A 79 -15.81 -8.42 -3.20
N ARG A 80 -17.04 -8.55 -2.68
CA ARG A 80 -17.77 -7.45 -2.03
C ARG A 80 -16.98 -6.78 -0.89
N TRP A 81 -16.05 -7.50 -0.26
CA TRP A 81 -15.20 -6.99 0.82
C TRP A 81 -14.01 -6.16 0.33
N HIS A 82 -13.75 -6.09 -0.98
CA HIS A 82 -12.51 -5.52 -1.51
C HIS A 82 -12.25 -4.05 -1.09
N ARG A 83 -13.31 -3.24 -0.92
CA ARG A 83 -13.21 -1.85 -0.45
C ARG A 83 -12.99 -1.78 1.06
N ALA A 84 -13.75 -2.56 1.82
CA ALA A 84 -13.64 -2.62 3.27
C ALA A 84 -12.25 -3.11 3.70
N LEU A 85 -11.72 -4.15 3.05
CA LEU A 85 -10.36 -4.64 3.31
C LEU A 85 -9.29 -3.62 2.93
N PHE A 86 -9.52 -2.83 1.88
CA PHE A 86 -8.59 -1.76 1.52
C PHE A 86 -8.56 -0.68 2.59
N ALA A 87 -9.72 -0.21 3.04
CA ALA A 87 -9.82 0.75 4.14
C ALA A 87 -9.23 0.21 5.44
N LEU A 88 -9.55 -1.04 5.80
CA LEU A 88 -9.04 -1.70 7.00
C LEU A 88 -7.51 -1.84 6.97
N ALA A 89 -6.93 -2.16 5.81
CA ALA A 89 -5.48 -2.23 5.67
C ALA A 89 -4.81 -0.85 5.91
N LEU A 90 -5.38 0.24 5.37
CA LEU A 90 -4.83 1.59 5.56
C LEU A 90 -5.03 2.10 6.99
N ILE A 91 -6.22 1.92 7.56
CA ILE A 91 -6.53 2.29 8.95
C ILE A 91 -5.65 1.48 9.90
N GLY A 92 -5.53 0.17 9.68
CA GLY A 92 -4.67 -0.71 10.46
C GLY A 92 -3.20 -0.29 10.38
N ALA A 93 -2.70 0.04 9.18
CA ALA A 93 -1.33 0.54 9.02
C ALA A 93 -1.11 1.83 9.82
N GLY A 94 -2.03 2.79 9.72
CA GLY A 94 -1.96 4.06 10.46
C GLY A 94 -2.05 3.86 11.98
N ALA A 95 -2.99 3.04 12.45
CA ALA A 95 -3.17 2.76 13.86
C ALA A 95 -1.93 2.07 14.47
N ILE A 96 -1.43 1.01 13.82
CA ILE A 96 -0.22 0.32 14.27
C ILE A 96 0.99 1.25 14.23
N PHE A 97 1.12 2.07 13.18
CA PHE A 97 2.17 3.06 13.09
C PHE A 97 2.14 4.01 14.31
N VAL A 98 0.98 4.61 14.60
CA VAL A 98 0.83 5.56 15.73
C VAL A 98 1.14 4.88 17.05
N LEU A 99 0.59 3.69 17.30
CA LEU A 99 0.81 2.93 18.52
C LEU A 99 2.30 2.61 18.74
N VAL A 100 2.95 2.03 17.74
CA VAL A 100 4.37 1.66 17.81
C VAL A 100 5.26 2.91 17.90
N TRP A 101 4.95 3.94 17.12
CA TRP A 101 5.76 5.15 17.06
C TRP A 101 5.67 6.00 18.33
N ALA A 102 4.48 6.12 18.91
CA ALA A 102 4.29 6.83 20.18
C ALA A 102 4.90 6.03 21.35
N GLY A 103 4.71 4.70 21.37
CA GLY A 103 5.22 3.82 22.42
C GLY A 103 6.74 3.67 22.43
N ARG A 104 7.45 4.00 21.34
CA ARG A 104 8.92 3.84 21.27
C ARG A 104 9.72 4.75 22.22
N TRP A 105 9.08 5.76 22.78
CA TRP A 105 9.71 6.84 23.54
C TRP A 105 9.37 6.83 25.03
N TYR A 106 8.54 5.88 25.47
CA TYR A 106 8.14 5.66 26.85
C TYR A 106 8.65 4.31 27.31
#